data_AF-A0A3C1DWH7-F1
#
_entry.id   AF-A0A3C1DWH7-F1
#
_cell.length_a   1.000
_cell.length_b   1.000
_cell.length_c   1.000
_cell.angle_alpha   90.00
_cell.angle_beta   90.00
_cell.angle_gamma   90.00
#
_symmetry.space_group_name_H-M   'P 1'
#
loop_
_entity.id
_entity.type
_entity.pdbx_description
1 polymer ?
#
loop_
_entity_poly.entity_id
_entity_poly.type
_entity_poly.pdbx_seq_one_letter_code
_entity_poly.pdbx_strand_id
1 'polypeptide(L)' 'MTTPRVAICVVTYNSAPLIADLVGSLERGAAGVDWSLVFADNASTDGTLSELELHAPHATVVRNGGNLGYA' A
#
# COMPACT_ATOMS: atom_id res chain seq x y z
N MET A 1 -7.72 -22.21 -16.65
CA MET A 1 -6.56 -21.29 -16.64
C MET A 1 -6.28 -20.94 -15.19
N THR A 2 -5.02 -20.94 -14.76
CA THR A 2 -4.64 -20.56 -13.39
C THR A 2 -4.70 -19.04 -13.24
N THR A 3 -5.30 -18.55 -12.16
CA THR A 3 -5.33 -17.13 -11.82
C THR A 3 -3.90 -16.62 -11.60
N PRO A 4 -3.45 -15.53 -12.25
CA PRO A 4 -2.11 -14.99 -12.03
C PRO A 4 -2.02 -14.41 -10.62
N ARG A 5 -0.82 -14.53 -10.03
CA ARG A 5 -0.55 -14.01 -8.69
C ARG A 5 0.27 -12.72 -8.77
N VAL A 6 -0.19 -11.65 -8.13
CA VAL A 6 0.36 -10.29 -8.23
C VAL A 6 0.70 -9.73 -6.84
N ALA A 7 1.87 -9.11 -6.72
CA ALA A 7 2.19 -8.28 -5.55
C ALA A 7 2.04 -6.81 -5.95
N ILE A 8 1.20 -6.08 -5.25
CA ILE A 8 1.00 -4.64 -5.41
C ILE A 8 1.89 -3.96 -4.37
N CYS A 9 2.94 -3.31 -4.82
CA CYS A 9 3.91 -2.63 -3.97
C CYS A 9 3.74 -1.11 -4.10
N VAL A 10 3.59 -0.42 -2.98
CA VAL A 10 3.37 1.03 -2.93
C VAL A 10 4.37 1.65 -1.96
N VAL A 11 5.15 2.62 -2.43
CA VAL A 11 6.00 3.42 -1.53
C VAL A 11 5.21 4.62 -1.04
N THR A 12 5.23 4.89 0.26
CA THR A 12 4.56 6.04 0.88
C THR A 12 5.55 6.97 1.54
N TYR A 13 5.33 8.28 1.41
CA TYR A 13 5.98 9.32 2.21
C TYR A 13 5.00 10.48 2.36
N ASN A 14 4.47 10.67 3.56
CA ASN A 14 3.46 11.68 3.86
C ASN A 14 2.28 11.68 2.89
N SER A 15 1.61 10.53 2.78
CA SER A 15 0.58 10.23 1.79
C SER A 15 -0.80 10.00 2.40
N ALA A 16 -1.04 10.41 3.65
CA ALA A 16 -2.29 10.16 4.38
C ALA A 16 -3.57 10.44 3.57
N PRO A 17 -3.71 11.58 2.85
CA PRO A 17 -4.96 11.91 2.15
C PRO A 17 -5.32 10.97 1.00
N LEU A 18 -4.38 10.12 0.55
CA LEU A 18 -4.55 9.27 -0.63
C LEU A 18 -4.82 7.80 -0.29
N ILE A 19 -4.63 7.40 0.97
CA ILE A 19 -4.66 5.98 1.35
C ILE A 19 -6.04 5.37 1.14
N ALA A 20 -7.10 6.05 1.59
CA ALA A 20 -8.46 5.55 1.46
C ALA A 20 -8.85 5.29 -0.01
N ASP A 21 -8.60 6.27 -0.88
CA ASP A 21 -8.93 6.18 -2.31
C ASP A 21 -8.08 5.14 -3.03
N LEU A 22 -6.79 5.06 -2.72
CA LEU A 22 -5.90 4.04 -3.26
C LEU A 22 -6.43 2.64 -2.94
N VAL A 23 -6.65 2.34 -1.66
CA VAL A 23 -7.08 1.00 -1.22
C VAL A 23 -8.46 0.66 -1.76
N GLY A 24 -9.40 1.61 -1.72
CA GLY A 24 -10.75 1.44 -2.27
C GLY A 24 -10.78 1.19 -3.79
N SER A 25 -9.73 1.59 -4.52
CA SER A 25 -9.63 1.32 -5.96
C SER A 25 -9.19 -0.12 -6.29
N LEU A 26 -8.48 -0.79 -5.38
CA LEU A 26 -7.82 -2.07 -5.64
C LEU A 26 -8.81 -3.23 -5.81
N GLU A 27 -9.94 -3.24 -5.10
CA GLU A 27 -10.94 -4.31 -5.25
C GLU A 27 -11.43 -4.46 -6.69
N ARG A 28 -11.70 -3.33 -7.36
CA ARG A 28 -12.08 -3.34 -8.78
C ARG A 28 -10.88 -3.45 -9.70
N GLY A 29 -9.78 -2.76 -9.37
CA GLY A 29 -8.57 -2.73 -10.21
C GLY A 29 -7.84 -4.07 -10.32
N ALA A 30 -7.93 -4.90 -9.29
CA ALA A 30 -7.30 -6.22 -9.22
C ALA A 30 -8.31 -7.38 -9.36
N ALA A 31 -9.48 -7.12 -9.95
CA ALA A 31 -10.46 -8.17 -10.23
C ALA A 31 -9.87 -9.23 -11.18
N GLY A 32 -10.02 -10.51 -10.83
CA GLY A 32 -9.53 -11.63 -11.64
C GLY A 32 -8.06 -11.97 -11.47
N VAL A 33 -7.36 -11.38 -10.49
CA VAL A 33 -6.02 -11.80 -10.06
C VAL A 33 -6.01 -12.17 -8.58
N ASP A 34 -5.11 -13.08 -8.19
CA ASP A 34 -4.81 -13.34 -6.78
C ASP A 34 -3.73 -12.35 -6.35
N TRP A 35 -4.02 -11.45 -5.41
CA TRP A 35 -3.13 -10.34 -5.09
C TRP A 35 -2.83 -10.17 -3.61
N SER A 36 -1.70 -9.53 -3.34
CA SER A 36 -1.25 -9.11 -2.01
C SER A 36 -0.78 -7.65 -2.08
N LEU A 37 -0.87 -6.93 -0.95
CA LEU A 37 -0.54 -5.52 -0.86
C LEU A 37 0.59 -5.29 0.14
N VAL A 38 1.61 -4.57 -0.32
CA VAL A 38 2.79 -4.22 0.46
C VAL A 38 3.01 -2.71 0.37
N PHE A 39 3.08 -2.06 1.53
CA PHE A 39 3.48 -0.67 1.65
C PHE A 39 4.93 -0.59 2.13
N ALA A 40 5.76 0.15 1.43
CA ALA A 40 7.09 0.54 1.88
C ALA A 40 7.04 2.00 2.36
N ASP A 41 6.93 2.19 3.67
CA ASP A 41 6.86 3.52 4.27
C ASP A 41 8.25 4.13 4.43
N ASN A 42 8.47 5.24 3.75
CA ASN A 42 9.71 6.02 3.68
C ASN A 42 9.83 7.01 4.85
N ALA A 43 9.48 6.56 6.06
CA ALA A 43 9.45 7.35 7.29
C ALA A 43 8.48 8.54 7.21
N SER A 44 7.21 8.24 6.91
CA SER A 44 6.15 9.25 7.00
C SER A 44 6.04 9.80 8.43
N THR A 45 5.83 11.10 8.54
CA THR A 45 5.67 11.84 9.80
C THR A 45 4.26 12.42 9.98
N ASP A 46 3.39 12.21 8.99
CA ASP A 46 1.97 12.54 9.04
C ASP A 46 1.11 11.34 9.47
N GLY A 47 -0.20 11.40 9.18
CA GLY A 47 -1.15 10.33 9.49
C GLY A 47 -1.06 9.07 8.61
N THR A 48 -0.09 8.95 7.70
CA THR A 48 -0.06 7.86 6.70
C THR A 48 -0.20 6.49 7.32
N LEU A 49 0.57 6.21 8.38
CA LEU A 49 0.57 4.91 9.04
C LEU A 49 -0.78 4.60 9.71
N SER A 50 -1.44 5.62 10.27
CA SER A 50 -2.77 5.49 10.88
C SER A 50 -3.82 5.18 9.81
N GLU A 51 -3.75 5.86 8.66
CA GLU A 51 -4.64 5.59 7.53
C GLU A 51 -4.42 4.19 6.95
N LEU A 52 -3.17 3.71 6.89
CA LEU A 52 -2.85 2.34 6.47
C LEU A 52 -3.45 1.30 7.42
N GLU A 53 -3.33 1.50 8.73
CA GLU A 53 -3.94 0.62 9.73
C GLU A 53 -5.47 0.60 9.62
N LEU A 54 -6.10 1.74 9.35
CA LEU A 54 -7.54 1.87 9.21
C LEU A 54 -8.07 1.22 7.93
N HIS A 55 -7.45 1.52 6.78
CA HIS A 55 -8.00 1.16 5.48
C HIS A 55 -7.42 -0.14 4.92
N ALA A 56 -6.20 -0.52 5.29
CA ALA A 56 -5.52 -1.71 4.79
C ALA A 56 -4.89 -2.56 5.93
N PRO A 57 -5.66 -2.97 6.95
CA PRO A 57 -5.13 -3.77 8.07
C PRO A 57 -4.56 -5.13 7.65
N HIS A 58 -4.90 -5.61 6.44
CA HIS A 58 -4.41 -6.85 5.86
C HIS A 58 -3.12 -6.68 5.04
N ALA A 59 -2.68 -5.45 4.78
CA ALA A 59 -1.47 -5.18 4.03
C ALA A 59 -0.21 -5.41 4.87
N THR A 60 0.89 -5.76 4.21
CA THR A 60 2.20 -5.78 4.85
C THR A 60 2.80 -4.38 4.80
N VAL A 61 3.26 -3.85 5.94
CA VAL A 61 3.92 -2.53 5.99
C VAL A 61 5.39 -2.70 6.37
N VAL A 62 6.29 -2.31 5.47
CA VAL A 62 7.74 -2.27 5.67
C VAL A 62 8.13 -0.83 5.97
N ARG A 63 8.75 -0.58 7.13
CA ARG A 63 9.25 0.75 7.49
C ARG A 63 10.72 0.87 7.09
N ASN A 64 11.03 1.70 6.11
CA ASN A 64 12.39 1.82 5.56
C ASN A 64 13.35 2.63 6.45
N GLY A 65 12.83 3.31 7.49
CA GLY A 65 13.65 4.07 8.44
C GLY A 65 14.16 5.42 7.94
N GLY A 66 13.80 5.81 6.70
CA GLY A 66 14.08 7.12 6.12
C GLY A 66 13.47 7.26 4.72
N ASN A 67 13.48 8.48 4.18
CA ASN A 67 13.05 8.70 2.81
C ASN A 67 14.18 8.35 1.82
N LEU A 68 14.09 7.16 1.21
CA LEU A 68 15.10 6.62 0.30
C LEU A 68 14.79 6.88 -1.19
N GLY A 69 13.67 7.54 -1.50
CA GLY A 69 13.20 7.77 -2.88
C GLY A 69 12.57 6.53 -3.53
N TYR A 70 12.37 6.61 -4.85
CA TYR A 70 11.98 5.50 -5.75
C TYR A 70 13.21 5.10 -6.57
N ALA A 71 13.51 3.80 -6.66
CA ALA A 71 14.62 3.24 -7.44
C ALA A 71 14.29 1.85 -7.98
#